data_AF-A0A520DXV3-F1
#
_entry.id   AF-A0A520DXV3-F1
#
_cell.length_a   1.000
_cell.length_b   1.000
_cell.length_c   1.000
_cell.angle_alpha   90.00
_cell.angle_beta   90.00
_cell.angle_gamma   90.00
#
_symmetry.space_group_name_H-M   'P 1'
#
loop_
_entity.id
_entity.type
_entity.pdbx_description
1 polymer ?
#
loop_
_entity_poly.entity_id
_entity_poly.type
_entity_poly.pdbx_seq_one_letter_code
_entity_poly.pdbx_strand_id
1 'polypeptide(L)'
;ALLQFADGNNFAAWAMLIFGFVVIINIDNVLRFMIAKKVGNIHPIITVIGVVIGIPLFGILGLVFGPLLLSYFFLLIKIYETSSMATERLERIKTIQEHEGL
;
A
#
# COMPACT_ATOMS: atom_id res chain seq x y z
N ALA A 1 -4.52 32.31 -1.80
CA ALA A 1 -3.74 33.20 -2.70
C ALA A 1 -4.60 34.31 -3.31
N LEU A 2 -5.70 33.98 -4.01
CA LEU A 2 -6.57 34.99 -4.64
C LEU A 2 -7.20 35.99 -3.66
N LEU A 3 -7.65 35.53 -2.48
CA LEU A 3 -8.17 36.42 -1.42
C LEU A 3 -7.10 37.40 -0.91
N GLN A 4 -5.86 36.93 -0.68
CA GLN A 4 -4.73 37.78 -0.26
C GLN A 4 -4.32 38.80 -1.32
N PHE A 5 -4.46 38.46 -2.61
CA PHE A 5 -4.27 39.40 -3.72
C PHE A 5 -5.36 40.48 -3.72
N ALA A 6 -6.61 40.12 -3.43
CA ALA A 6 -7.72 41.06 -3.34
C ALA A 6 -7.58 42.01 -2.13
N ASP A 7 -7.01 41.54 -1.02
CA ASP A 7 -6.71 42.35 0.16
C ASP A 7 -5.44 43.23 0.02
N GLY A 8 -4.80 43.23 -1.16
CA GLY A 8 -3.60 44.03 -1.46
C GLY A 8 -2.30 43.50 -0.83
N ASN A 9 -2.36 42.34 -0.15
CA ASN A 9 -1.18 41.71 0.44
C ASN A 9 -0.45 40.80 -0.56
N ASN A 10 0.27 41.47 -1.47
CA ASN A 10 0.98 40.83 -2.57
C ASN A 10 2.04 39.82 -2.10
N PHE A 11 2.75 40.10 -1.00
CA PHE A 11 3.79 39.20 -0.50
C PHE A 11 3.21 37.88 -0.01
N ALA A 12 2.15 37.93 0.82
CA ALA A 12 1.50 36.72 1.31
C ALA A 12 0.80 35.93 0.19
N ALA A 13 0.27 36.63 -0.83
CA ALA A 13 -0.35 35.99 -1.98
C ALA A 13 0.67 35.20 -2.82
N TRP A 14 1.83 35.78 -3.12
CA TRP A 14 2.93 35.12 -3.81
C TRP A 14 3.53 33.96 -3.00
N ALA A 15 3.75 34.16 -1.70
CA ALA A 15 4.26 33.11 -0.81
C ALA A 15 3.32 31.89 -0.79
N MET A 16 2.01 32.11 -0.72
CA MET A 16 1.02 31.04 -0.71
C MET A 16 0.90 30.33 -2.07
N LEU A 17 1.06 31.06 -3.19
CA LEU A 17 1.10 30.48 -4.53
C LEU A 17 2.31 29.57 -4.71
N ILE A 18 3.50 30.05 -4.36
CA ILE A 18 4.73 29.28 -4.45
C ILE A 18 4.68 28.09 -3.51
N PHE A 19 4.21 28.25 -2.28
CA PHE A 19 4.07 27.15 -1.33
C PHE A 19 3.09 26.07 -1.83
N GLY A 20 1.90 26.47 -2.29
CA GLY A 20 0.93 25.51 -2.84
C GLY A 20 1.46 24.80 -4.09
N PHE A 21 2.08 25.54 -5.00
CA PHE A 21 2.54 24.97 -6.27
C PHE A 21 3.81 24.15 -6.13
N VAL A 22 4.75 24.55 -5.28
CA VAL A 22 6.01 23.83 -5.09
C VAL A 22 5.85 22.78 -4.02
N VAL A 23 5.37 23.11 -2.82
CA VAL A 23 5.39 22.16 -1.71
C VAL A 23 4.28 21.14 -1.83
N ILE A 24 3.03 21.57 -2.04
CA ILE A 24 1.89 20.63 -2.07
C ILE A 24 1.96 19.71 -3.30
N ILE A 25 2.23 20.26 -4.49
CA ILE A 25 2.36 19.44 -5.71
C ILE A 25 3.53 18.45 -5.60
N ASN A 26 4.67 18.87 -5.05
CA ASN A 26 5.77 17.92 -4.87
C ASN A 26 5.43 16.84 -3.83
N ILE A 27 4.74 17.18 -2.74
CA ILE A 27 4.29 16.19 -1.76
C ILE A 27 3.36 15.16 -2.42
N ASP A 28 2.38 15.60 -3.20
CA ASP A 28 1.45 14.70 -3.90
C ASP A 28 2.19 13.78 -4.91
N ASN A 29 3.23 14.30 -5.56
CA ASN A 29 4.02 13.55 -6.53
C ASN A 29 5.00 12.56 -5.89
N VAL A 30 5.62 12.93 -4.76
CA VAL A 30 6.48 12.05 -3.95
C VAL A 30 5.67 10.92 -3.32
N LEU A 31 4.48 11.23 -2.81
CA LEU A 31 3.57 10.23 -2.24
C LEU A 31 3.16 9.21 -3.31
N ARG A 32 2.81 9.68 -4.52
CA ARG A 32 2.52 8.80 -5.67
C ARG A 32 3.73 7.93 -6.05
N PHE A 33 4.93 8.49 -6.05
CA PHE A 33 6.17 7.74 -6.35
C PHE A 33 6.47 6.67 -5.29
N MET A 34 6.34 6.99 -3.99
CA MET A 34 6.53 6.00 -2.92
C MET A 34 5.50 4.88 -3.00
N ILE A 35 4.23 5.21 -3.26
CA ILE A 35 3.17 4.22 -3.47
C ILE A 35 3.52 3.33 -4.67
N ALA A 36 3.87 3.92 -5.82
CA ALA A 36 4.24 3.16 -7.02
C ALA A 36 5.47 2.26 -6.79
N LYS A 37 6.49 2.76 -6.08
CA LYS A 37 7.70 1.99 -5.75
C LYS A 37 7.41 0.81 -4.82
N LYS A 38 6.48 0.95 -3.88
CA LYS A 38 6.07 -0.13 -2.98
C LYS A 38 5.11 -1.13 -3.66
N VAL A 39 4.34 -0.66 -4.64
CA VAL A 39 3.40 -1.47 -5.44
C VAL A 39 4.07 -2.23 -6.60
N GLY A 40 5.28 -1.84 -7.03
CA GLY A 40 5.96 -2.42 -8.21
C GLY A 40 6.26 -3.92 -8.18
N ASN A 41 6.16 -4.58 -7.01
CA ASN A 41 6.27 -6.05 -6.88
C ASN A 41 4.92 -6.77 -6.79
N ILE A 42 3.81 -6.03 -6.86
CA ILE A 42 2.44 -6.55 -6.77
C ILE A 42 1.88 -6.62 -8.19
N HIS A 43 1.30 -7.75 -8.56
CA HIS A 43 0.79 -7.97 -9.92
C HIS A 43 -0.19 -6.85 -10.31
N PRO A 44 -0.05 -6.18 -11.48
CA PRO A 44 -0.89 -5.02 -11.86
C PRO A 44 -2.40 -5.27 -11.75
N ILE A 45 -2.81 -6.50 -12.05
CA ILE A 45 -4.19 -6.99 -11.89
C ILE A 45 -4.71 -6.86 -10.45
N ILE A 46 -3.90 -7.22 -9.45
CA ILE A 46 -4.28 -7.15 -8.03
C ILE A 46 -4.50 -5.68 -7.63
N THR A 47 -3.67 -4.76 -8.13
CA THR A 47 -3.84 -3.33 -7.89
C THR A 47 -5.13 -2.80 -8.50
N VAL A 48 -5.44 -3.18 -9.75
CA VAL A 48 -6.68 -2.76 -10.42
C VAL A 48 -7.91 -3.29 -9.68
N ILE A 49 -7.92 -4.58 -9.32
CA ILE A 49 -9.01 -5.19 -8.54
C ILE A 49 -9.15 -4.49 -7.17
N GLY A 50 -8.03 -4.24 -6.50
CA GLY A 50 -8.00 -3.54 -5.22
C GLY A 50 -8.59 -2.13 -5.30
N VAL A 51 -8.28 -1.36 -6.35
CA VAL A 51 -8.85 -0.02 -6.54
C VAL A 51 -10.35 -0.09 -6.89
N VAL A 52 -10.75 -1.00 -7.78
CA VAL A 52 -12.16 -1.18 -8.20
C VAL A 52 -13.05 -1.52 -7.00
N ILE A 53 -12.58 -2.38 -6.10
CA ILE A 53 -13.31 -2.76 -4.89
C ILE A 53 -13.13 -1.70 -3.79
N GLY A 54 -11.96 -1.07 -3.70
CA GLY A 54 -11.62 -0.12 -2.63
C GLY A 54 -12.35 1.22 -2.71
N ILE A 55 -12.53 1.77 -3.91
CA ILE A 55 -13.21 3.07 -4.10
C ILE A 55 -14.65 3.07 -3.56
N PRO A 56 -15.53 2.10 -3.88
CA PRO A 56 -16.88 2.10 -3.32
C PRO A 56 -16.93 1.85 -1.81
N LEU A 57 -15.93 1.19 -1.23
CA LEU A 57 -15.87 0.92 0.22
C LEU A 57 -15.34 2.10 1.05
N PHE A 58 -14.33 2.81 0.54
CA PHE A 58 -13.55 3.80 1.30
C PHE A 58 -13.46 5.18 0.62
N GLY A 59 -14.13 5.39 -0.52
CA GLY A 59 -14.06 6.62 -1.31
C GLY A 59 -12.68 6.85 -1.91
N ILE A 60 -12.21 8.10 -1.91
CA ILE A 60 -10.88 8.49 -2.45
C ILE A 60 -9.74 7.73 -1.73
N LEU A 61 -9.89 7.48 -0.43
CA LEU A 61 -8.93 6.70 0.35
C LEU A 61 -8.82 5.25 -0.15
N GLY A 62 -9.86 4.73 -0.77
CA GLY A 62 -9.90 3.40 -1.39
C GLY A 62 -8.86 3.18 -2.47
N LEU A 63 -8.34 4.24 -3.08
CA LEU A 63 -7.25 4.16 -4.06
C LEU A 63 -5.92 3.69 -3.42
N VAL A 64 -5.73 3.99 -2.13
CA VAL A 64 -4.57 3.55 -1.35
C VAL A 64 -4.90 2.28 -0.57
N PHE A 65 -6.02 2.28 0.16
CA PHE A 65 -6.39 1.16 1.02
C PHE A 65 -6.81 -0.09 0.24
N GLY A 66 -7.39 0.04 -0.95
CA GLY A 66 -7.85 -1.08 -1.76
C GLY A 66 -6.73 -2.06 -2.14
N PRO A 67 -5.68 -1.60 -2.83
CA PRO A 67 -4.52 -2.45 -3.15
C PRO A 67 -3.81 -3.00 -1.92
N LEU A 68 -3.71 -2.20 -0.85
CA LEU A 68 -3.07 -2.62 0.41
C LEU A 68 -3.83 -3.77 1.06
N LEU A 69 -5.15 -3.64 1.22
CA LEU A 69 -6.01 -4.66 1.81
C LEU A 69 -5.87 -5.98 1.06
N LEU A 70 -5.93 -5.93 -0.27
CA LEU A 70 -5.82 -7.12 -1.11
C LEU A 70 -4.41 -7.74 -1.05
N SER A 71 -3.36 -6.93 -0.99
CA SER A 71 -1.99 -7.39 -0.78
C SER A 71 -1.81 -8.12 0.55
N TYR A 72 -2.40 -7.59 1.63
CA TYR A 72 -2.33 -8.24 2.94
C TYR A 72 -3.14 -9.53 2.97
N PHE A 73 -4.29 -9.57 2.31
CA PHE A 73 -5.10 -10.79 2.21
C PHE A 73 -4.32 -11.94 1.56
N PHE A 74 -3.70 -11.71 0.40
CA PHE A 74 -2.85 -12.74 -0.24
C PHE A 74 -1.60 -13.09 0.58
N LEU A 75 -1.02 -12.12 1.27
CA LEU A 75 0.10 -12.39 2.19
C LEU A 75 -0.30 -13.34 3.31
N LEU A 76 -1.50 -13.17 3.88
CA LEU A 76 -2.02 -14.06 4.92
C LEU A 76 -2.22 -15.48 4.40
N ILE A 77 -2.78 -15.65 3.20
CA ILE A 77 -2.92 -16.96 2.56
C ILE A 77 -1.54 -17.62 2.38
N LYS A 78 -0.56 -16.87 1.87
CA LYS A 78 0.81 -17.37 1.66
C LYS A 78 1.48 -17.82 2.96
N ILE A 79 1.29 -17.05 4.04
CA ILE A 79 1.80 -17.40 5.37
C ILE A 79 1.11 -18.68 5.85
N TYR A 80 -0.21 -18.77 5.73
CA TYR A 80 -0.97 -19.95 6.15
C TYR A 80 -0.52 -21.23 5.43
N GLU A 81 -0.38 -21.20 4.10
CA GLU A 81 0.12 -22.34 3.32
C GLU A 81 1.55 -22.73 3.72
N THR A 82 2.42 -21.73 3.90
CA THR A 82 3.80 -21.97 4.33
C THR A 82 3.86 -22.60 5.71
N SER A 83 3.04 -22.12 6.66
CA SER A 83 2.96 -22.67 8.01
C SER A 83 2.41 -24.09 8.02
N SER A 84 1.38 -24.39 7.22
CA SER A 84 0.82 -25.75 7.12
C SER A 84 1.85 -26.75 6.59
N MET A 85 2.58 -26.39 5.53
CA MET A 85 3.64 -27.26 4.98
C MET A 85 4.81 -27.46 5.96
N ALA A 86 5.11 -26.49 6.82
CA ALA A 86 6.16 -26.63 7.83
C ALA A 86 5.77 -27.66 8.90
N THR A 87 4.50 -27.70 9.30
CA THR A 87 3.98 -28.67 10.29
C THR A 87 4.08 -30.11 9.77
N GLU A 88 3.65 -30.38 8.53
CA GLU A 88 3.74 -31.72 7.94
C GLU A 88 5.19 -32.25 7.86
N ARG A 89 6.16 -31.36 7.59
CA ARG A 89 7.58 -31.75 7.53
C ARG A 89 8.11 -32.20 8.90
N LEU A 90 7.68 -31.54 9.97
CA LEU A 90 8.08 -31.90 11.34
C LEU A 90 7.47 -33.24 11.77
N GLU A 91 6.22 -33.50 11.42
CA GLU A 91 5.58 -34.80 11.68
C GLU A 91 6.26 -35.94 10.91
N ARG A 92 6.64 -35.72 9.65
CA ARG A 92 7.43 -36.71 8.89
C ARG A 92 8.80 -36.99 9.51
N ILE A 93 9.49 -35.98 10.03
CA ILE A 93 10.79 -36.21 10.68
C ILE A 93 10.61 -36.99 12.00
N LYS A 94 9.58 -36.66 12.79
CA LYS A 94 9.29 -37.36 14.06
C LYS A 94 8.94 -38.83 13.84
N THR A 95 8.12 -39.13 12.83
CA THR A 95 7.73 -40.51 12.49
C THR A 95 8.89 -41.36 11.96
N ILE A 96 9.81 -40.78 11.17
CA ILE A 96 11.03 -41.46 10.74
C ILE A 96 11.94 -41.78 11.94
N GLN A 97 12.10 -40.83 12.88
CA GLN A 97 12.89 -41.04 14.09
C GLN A 97 12.31 -42.11 15.01
N GLU A 98 10.98 -42.19 15.15
CA GLU A 98 10.32 -43.27 15.89
C GLU A 98 10.55 -44.64 15.25
N HIS A 99 10.61 -44.71 13.90
CA HIS A 99 10.87 -45.95 13.18
C HIS A 99 12.34 -46.39 13.18
N GLU A 100 13.30 -45.47 13.23
CA GLU A 100 14.73 -45.79 13.37
C GLU A 100 15.19 -46.00 14.82
N GLY A 101 14.33 -45.69 15.80
CA GLY A 101 14.61 -45.79 17.24
C GLY A 101 14.23 -47.11 17.92
N LEU A 102 13.85 -48.15 17.17
CA LEU A 102 13.60 -49.52 17.62
C LEU A 102 14.60 -50.49 16.98
#